data_AF-A0A820BFP1-F1
#
_entry.id   AF-A0A820BFP1-F1
#
_cell.length_a   1.000
_cell.length_b   1.000
_cell.length_c   1.000
_cell.angle_alpha   90.00
_cell.angle_beta   90.00
_cell.angle_gamma   90.00
#
_symmetry.space_group_name_H-M   'P 1'
#
loop_
_entity.id
_entity.type
_entity.pdbx_description
1 polymer ?
#
loop_
_entity_poly.entity_id
_entity_poly.type
_entity_poly.pdbx_seq_one_letter_code
_entity_poly.pdbx_strand_id
1 'polypeptide(L)'
;MNKVNPHVLLLCSMIDIGNHRLEELAFNRCHSIDLTFCYIGTPYRPFIRRFCSHVMPRISHHIQSLTINLSQISYIKTFAENNFNGTFPNLTHLKIMLGVKQAKTGIPYTSSQLHSFTVTIGNVLEEEPSFISKIRSISCPNLTQMTITMYRNFNNYEPCIFLLQRLVNVEYLTLLLAVGVQGTTPNHFIDGFFLERNILSYMPRLRQFNYHIRSILKNASHITIDQIRQSFFKHQHPFDCVLDNFNNNYGQCQIYSIPFIGTRLDFVSNRFPLFDINKTFSNVTILLLFDDIKPFESVFFERVARALPRLRTLEIFNQLEQQEKTTTEKINIDFAHLTVLILNDIHMDYAQQFLCQIYLPSLIELAINKDILLTIIDQNQQQ
;
A
#
# COMPACT_ATOMS: atom_id res chain seq x y z
N MET A 1 23.19 22.63 -19.39
CA MET A 1 21.77 22.84 -19.03
C MET A 1 21.03 21.54 -19.23
N ASN A 2 20.59 20.90 -18.14
CA ASN A 2 19.87 19.64 -18.19
C ASN A 2 18.50 19.86 -18.87
N LYS A 3 18.21 19.07 -19.90
CA LYS A 3 16.90 19.04 -20.55
C LYS A 3 15.88 18.47 -19.55
N VAL A 4 15.16 19.35 -18.87
CA VAL A 4 14.00 18.96 -18.07
C VAL A 4 12.95 18.42 -19.04
N ASN A 5 12.63 17.13 -18.89
CA ASN A 5 11.62 16.48 -19.71
C ASN A 5 10.24 16.99 -19.27
N PRO A 6 9.50 17.79 -20.08
CA PRO A 6 8.34 18.56 -19.62
C PRO A 6 7.07 17.72 -19.38
N HIS A 7 7.18 16.38 -19.33
CA HIS A 7 6.03 15.47 -19.33
C HIS A 7 5.34 15.29 -17.96
N VAL A 8 5.94 15.78 -16.87
CA VAL A 8 5.35 15.71 -15.53
C VAL A 8 5.52 17.07 -14.85
N LEU A 9 4.43 17.81 -14.68
CA LEU A 9 4.42 19.05 -13.89
C LEU A 9 4.16 18.70 -12.41
N LEU A 10 5.16 18.93 -11.56
CA LEU A 10 5.03 18.79 -10.12
C LEU A 10 4.35 20.06 -9.56
N LEU A 11 3.16 19.91 -9.00
CA LEU A 11 2.32 21.06 -8.66
C LEU A 11 2.79 21.85 -7.43
N CYS A 12 3.57 21.24 -6.54
CA CYS A 12 4.13 21.94 -5.36
C CYS A 12 4.93 23.19 -5.78
N SER A 13 5.65 23.12 -6.92
CA SER A 13 6.38 24.25 -7.50
C SER A 13 5.51 25.31 -8.18
N MET A 14 4.24 25.03 -8.48
CA MET A 14 3.34 25.98 -9.15
C MET A 14 2.50 26.81 -8.18
N ILE A 15 2.14 26.22 -7.04
CA ILE A 15 1.26 26.84 -6.03
C ILE A 15 1.91 28.07 -5.40
N ASP A 16 3.23 28.06 -5.14
CA ASP A 16 3.92 29.18 -4.49
C ASP A 16 4.17 30.39 -5.41
N ILE A 17 4.25 30.19 -6.73
CA ILE A 17 4.81 31.23 -7.63
C ILE A 17 3.72 32.11 -8.26
N GLY A 18 2.44 31.70 -8.24
CA GLY A 18 1.33 32.52 -8.78
C GLY A 18 1.57 33.01 -10.22
N ASN A 19 2.28 32.22 -11.03
CA ASN A 19 2.93 32.70 -12.25
C ASN A 19 2.15 32.32 -13.51
N HIS A 20 1.60 33.31 -14.21
CA HIS A 20 0.92 33.14 -15.51
C HIS A 20 1.78 32.41 -16.56
N ARG A 21 3.12 32.51 -16.50
CA ARG A 21 4.00 31.78 -17.43
C ARG A 21 3.96 30.26 -17.27
N LEU A 22 3.65 29.76 -16.07
CA LEU A 22 3.54 28.32 -15.84
C LEU A 22 2.19 27.77 -16.34
N GLU A 23 1.14 28.60 -16.35
CA GLU A 23 -0.12 28.28 -17.05
C GLU A 23 0.18 28.12 -18.55
N GLU A 24 0.88 29.08 -19.17
CA GLU A 24 1.33 29.02 -20.58
C GLU A 24 2.21 27.80 -20.89
N LEU A 25 3.09 27.38 -19.97
CA LEU A 25 3.91 26.18 -20.13
C LEU A 25 3.11 24.87 -20.01
N ALA A 26 2.01 24.87 -19.24
CA ALA A 26 1.12 23.73 -19.11
C ALA A 26 0.22 23.56 -20.34
N PHE A 27 -0.19 24.67 -20.97
CA PHE A 27 -0.93 24.65 -22.23
C PHE A 27 -0.13 23.92 -23.33
N ASN A 28 -0.75 22.92 -23.96
CA ASN A 28 -0.22 22.08 -25.05
C ASN A 28 0.99 21.17 -24.74
N ARG A 29 1.49 21.08 -23.51
CA ARG A 29 2.66 20.21 -23.18
C ARG A 29 2.42 19.25 -22.01
N CYS A 30 1.41 19.51 -21.18
CA CYS A 30 1.16 18.71 -19.99
C CYS A 30 0.14 17.59 -20.28
N HIS A 31 0.62 16.36 -20.38
CA HIS A 31 -0.23 15.16 -20.52
C HIS A 31 -0.43 14.41 -19.20
N SER A 32 0.40 14.69 -18.18
CA SER A 32 0.35 14.06 -16.87
C SER A 32 0.47 15.08 -15.75
N ILE A 33 -0.44 15.04 -14.77
CA ILE A 33 -0.39 15.87 -13.56
C ILE A 33 -0.30 14.98 -12.33
N ASP A 34 0.61 15.31 -11.41
CA ASP A 34 0.67 14.74 -10.06
C ASP A 34 0.32 15.80 -9.02
N LEU A 35 -0.87 15.66 -8.44
CA LEU A 35 -1.35 16.45 -7.31
C LEU A 35 -1.02 15.74 -6.01
N THR A 36 0.25 15.78 -5.61
CA THR A 36 0.67 15.26 -4.31
C THR A 36 0.77 16.36 -3.27
N PHE A 37 -0.16 16.35 -2.31
CA PHE A 37 -0.22 17.32 -1.24
C PHE A 37 0.35 16.73 0.06
N CYS A 38 1.68 16.74 0.19
CA CYS A 38 2.35 16.39 1.44
C CYS A 38 2.24 17.58 2.41
N TYR A 39 1.56 17.42 3.55
CA TYR A 39 1.54 18.40 4.64
C TYR A 39 1.18 19.84 4.23
N ILE A 40 0.01 20.00 3.63
CA ILE A 40 -0.56 21.34 3.45
C ILE A 40 -1.30 21.72 4.74
N GLY A 41 -0.64 22.50 5.58
CA GLY A 41 -1.33 23.28 6.61
C GLY A 41 -2.41 24.20 5.98
N THR A 42 -3.20 24.86 6.83
CA THR A 42 -4.18 25.87 6.42
C THR A 42 -3.72 26.92 5.38
N PRO A 43 -2.46 27.39 5.29
CA PRO A 43 -2.11 28.51 4.40
C PRO A 43 -2.23 28.23 2.90
N TYR A 44 -2.11 26.99 2.41
CA TYR A 44 -2.15 26.74 0.95
C TYR A 44 -3.56 26.52 0.39
N ARG A 45 -4.61 26.58 1.22
CA ARG A 45 -6.01 26.40 0.78
C ARG A 45 -6.44 27.37 -0.33
N PRO A 46 -6.14 28.68 -0.27
CA PRO A 46 -6.54 29.62 -1.32
C PRO A 46 -5.90 29.27 -2.67
N PHE A 47 -4.66 28.78 -2.66
CA PHE A 47 -3.93 28.41 -3.86
C PHE A 47 -4.48 27.13 -4.50
N ILE A 48 -4.75 26.10 -3.71
CA ILE A 48 -5.44 24.90 -4.21
C ILE A 48 -6.78 25.31 -4.82
N ARG A 49 -7.57 26.12 -4.10
CA ARG A 49 -8.86 26.60 -4.61
C ARG A 49 -8.70 27.33 -5.94
N ARG A 50 -7.74 28.25 -6.06
CA ARG A 50 -7.47 29.01 -7.30
C ARG A 50 -7.04 28.09 -8.44
N PHE A 51 -6.10 27.18 -8.18
CA PHE A 51 -5.66 26.21 -9.18
C PHE A 51 -6.83 25.37 -9.70
N CYS A 52 -7.64 24.83 -8.80
CA CYS A 52 -8.79 24.01 -9.17
C CYS A 52 -9.87 24.81 -9.91
N SER A 53 -10.18 26.05 -9.49
CA SER A 53 -11.27 26.82 -10.12
C SER A 53 -10.85 27.60 -11.36
N HIS A 54 -9.55 27.89 -11.57
CA HIS A 54 -9.10 28.73 -12.68
C HIS A 54 -8.15 28.01 -13.65
N VAL A 55 -7.19 27.24 -13.13
CA VAL A 55 -6.17 26.60 -13.96
C VAL A 55 -6.67 25.28 -14.51
N MET A 56 -7.17 24.41 -13.63
CA MET A 56 -7.60 23.05 -13.99
C MET A 56 -8.61 23.01 -15.15
N PRO A 57 -9.68 23.84 -15.18
CA PRO A 57 -10.66 23.79 -16.27
C PRO A 57 -10.07 24.19 -17.63
N ARG A 58 -8.99 24.99 -17.63
CA ARG A 58 -8.33 25.44 -18.85
C ARG A 58 -7.38 24.40 -19.44
N ILE A 59 -6.76 23.60 -18.59
CA ILE A 59 -5.79 22.58 -19.03
C ILE A 59 -6.39 21.17 -19.12
N SER A 60 -7.61 20.96 -18.61
CA SER A 60 -8.21 19.63 -18.46
C SER A 60 -8.35 18.84 -19.76
N HIS A 61 -8.50 19.53 -20.89
CA HIS A 61 -8.63 18.92 -22.22
C HIS A 61 -7.28 18.38 -22.74
N HIS A 62 -6.16 18.74 -22.12
CA HIS A 62 -4.83 18.24 -22.52
C HIS A 62 -4.33 17.08 -21.65
N ILE A 63 -4.97 16.86 -20.51
CA ILE A 63 -4.56 15.86 -19.52
C ILE A 63 -5.05 14.48 -19.93
N GLN A 64 -4.10 13.55 -20.08
CA GLN A 64 -4.36 12.14 -20.36
C GLN A 64 -4.13 11.26 -19.13
N SER A 65 -3.26 11.70 -18.22
CA SER A 65 -2.93 11.01 -16.97
C SER A 65 -3.03 11.95 -15.77
N LEU A 66 -3.63 11.48 -14.69
CA LEU A 66 -3.85 12.29 -13.50
C LEU A 66 -3.60 11.44 -12.25
N THR A 67 -2.57 11.81 -11.48
CA THR A 67 -2.28 11.25 -10.15
C THR A 67 -2.67 12.26 -9.10
N ILE A 68 -3.39 11.82 -8.08
CA ILE A 68 -3.93 12.70 -7.05
C ILE A 68 -3.74 12.03 -5.70
N ASN A 69 -2.94 12.62 -4.83
CA ASN A 69 -2.72 12.14 -3.47
C ASN A 69 -3.36 13.08 -2.44
N LEU A 70 -4.40 12.54 -1.82
CA LEU A 70 -5.36 13.18 -0.94
C LEU A 70 -5.24 12.71 0.50
N SER A 71 -4.12 12.07 0.84
CA SER A 71 -3.90 11.45 2.15
C SER A 71 -4.06 12.40 3.34
N GLN A 72 -3.95 13.72 3.15
CA GLN A 72 -3.88 14.71 4.23
C GLN A 72 -4.91 15.87 4.15
N ILE A 73 -5.85 15.93 3.19
CA ILE A 73 -6.68 17.14 2.97
C ILE A 73 -8.16 16.94 3.30
N SER A 74 -8.69 17.60 4.33
CA SER A 74 -10.07 17.40 4.82
C SER A 74 -11.21 17.98 3.96
N TYR A 75 -10.94 18.76 2.91
CA TYR A 75 -11.95 19.52 2.13
C TYR A 75 -12.22 18.98 0.72
N ILE A 76 -11.83 17.73 0.47
CA ILE A 76 -11.78 17.18 -0.89
C ILE A 76 -13.11 16.78 -1.48
N LYS A 77 -14.14 16.55 -0.67
CA LYS A 77 -15.47 16.25 -1.19
C LYS A 77 -15.93 17.27 -2.22
N THR A 78 -15.87 18.55 -1.84
CA THR A 78 -16.24 19.66 -2.70
C THR A 78 -15.31 19.77 -3.90
N PHE A 79 -14.02 19.49 -3.74
CA PHE A 79 -13.10 19.44 -4.88
C PHE A 79 -13.48 18.34 -5.86
N ALA A 80 -13.68 17.11 -5.38
CA ALA A 80 -13.97 15.97 -6.20
C ALA A 80 -15.31 16.12 -6.93
N GLU A 81 -16.37 16.49 -6.19
CA GLU A 81 -17.70 16.70 -6.74
C GLU A 81 -17.72 17.82 -7.80
N ASN A 82 -16.91 18.88 -7.63
CA ASN A 82 -16.88 20.01 -8.55
C ASN A 82 -15.95 19.82 -9.76
N ASN A 83 -14.95 18.94 -9.68
CA ASN A 83 -13.87 18.88 -10.69
C ASN A 83 -13.71 17.53 -11.38
N PHE A 84 -14.39 16.47 -10.96
CA PHE A 84 -14.27 15.16 -11.62
C PHE A 84 -15.42 14.83 -12.55
N ASN A 85 -16.59 15.46 -12.38
CA ASN A 85 -17.73 15.15 -13.23
C ASN A 85 -17.62 15.87 -14.59
N GLY A 86 -17.14 15.16 -15.61
CA GLY A 86 -17.05 15.65 -17.00
C GLY A 86 -15.94 16.65 -17.29
N THR A 87 -15.05 16.95 -16.33
CA THR A 87 -14.03 17.99 -16.50
C THR A 87 -12.84 17.54 -17.34
N PHE A 88 -12.50 16.25 -17.37
CA PHE A 88 -11.33 15.71 -18.07
C PHE A 88 -11.74 14.78 -19.24
N PRO A 89 -12.12 15.34 -20.41
CA PRO A 89 -12.67 14.55 -21.50
C PRO A 89 -11.65 13.58 -22.12
N ASN A 90 -10.35 13.88 -22.04
CA ASN A 90 -9.28 13.07 -22.64
C ASN A 90 -8.52 12.20 -21.63
N LEU A 91 -9.01 12.10 -20.39
CA LEU A 91 -8.33 11.34 -19.35
C LEU A 91 -8.44 9.84 -19.59
N THR A 92 -7.30 9.21 -19.83
CA THR A 92 -7.17 7.77 -20.06
C THR A 92 -6.65 7.02 -18.82
N HIS A 93 -5.91 7.71 -17.95
CA HIS A 93 -5.31 7.14 -16.74
C HIS A 93 -5.63 8.00 -15.51
N LEU A 94 -6.15 7.39 -14.45
CA LEU A 94 -6.45 8.07 -13.20
C LEU A 94 -5.91 7.27 -12.02
N LYS A 95 -5.05 7.89 -11.21
CA LYS A 95 -4.54 7.33 -9.96
C LYS A 95 -4.95 8.23 -8.80
N ILE A 96 -5.61 7.66 -7.80
CA ILE A 96 -6.05 8.39 -6.62
C ILE A 96 -5.54 7.68 -5.37
N MET A 97 -4.85 8.43 -4.51
CA MET A 97 -4.46 7.99 -3.17
C MET A 97 -5.30 8.75 -2.16
N LEU A 98 -6.05 8.06 -1.32
CA LEU A 98 -7.01 8.65 -0.38
C LEU A 98 -6.56 8.47 1.07
N GLY A 99 -6.77 9.51 1.88
CA GLY A 99 -6.59 9.44 3.33
C GLY A 99 -7.87 9.06 4.07
N VAL A 100 -7.72 8.85 5.39
CA VAL A 100 -8.76 8.42 6.35
C VAL A 100 -10.09 9.17 6.15
N LYS A 101 -10.02 10.50 6.17
CA LYS A 101 -11.20 11.38 6.24
C LYS A 101 -11.86 11.55 4.87
N GLN A 102 -11.09 11.40 3.80
CA GLN A 102 -11.47 11.68 2.41
C GLN A 102 -12.06 10.47 1.73
N ALA A 103 -11.71 9.27 2.21
CA ALA A 103 -12.47 8.06 1.91
C ALA A 103 -13.96 8.38 2.11
N LYS A 104 -14.44 8.83 3.27
CA LYS A 104 -15.89 8.99 3.58
C LYS A 104 -16.81 9.60 2.49
N THR A 105 -16.30 10.39 1.55
CA THR A 105 -17.12 11.17 0.61
C THR A 105 -17.23 10.59 -0.80
N GLY A 106 -16.44 9.56 -1.15
CA GLY A 106 -16.44 8.98 -2.50
C GLY A 106 -15.83 9.92 -3.55
N ILE A 107 -15.55 9.37 -4.73
CA ILE A 107 -15.15 10.15 -5.91
C ILE A 107 -16.06 9.72 -7.06
N PRO A 108 -17.12 10.48 -7.37
CA PRO A 108 -17.89 10.23 -8.57
C PRO A 108 -17.03 10.56 -9.79
N TYR A 109 -16.85 9.59 -10.69
CA TYR A 109 -16.16 9.80 -11.95
C TYR A 109 -16.82 9.01 -13.07
N THR A 110 -17.13 9.69 -14.17
CA THR A 110 -17.70 9.10 -15.38
C THR A 110 -16.84 9.53 -16.56
N SER A 111 -16.34 8.55 -17.31
CA SER A 111 -15.60 8.82 -18.55
C SER A 111 -15.62 7.61 -19.46
N SER A 112 -15.92 7.84 -20.74
CA SER A 112 -15.76 6.84 -21.78
C SER A 112 -14.32 6.70 -22.27
N GLN A 113 -13.41 7.61 -21.92
CA GLN A 113 -12.00 7.54 -22.35
C GLN A 113 -11.10 6.87 -21.30
N LEU A 114 -11.59 6.66 -20.08
CA LEU A 114 -10.78 6.08 -19.02
C LEU A 114 -10.50 4.60 -19.28
N HIS A 115 -9.23 4.26 -19.43
CA HIS A 115 -8.76 2.89 -19.66
C HIS A 115 -8.12 2.26 -18.42
N SER A 116 -7.47 3.08 -17.58
CA SER A 116 -6.78 2.61 -16.37
C SER A 116 -7.17 3.42 -15.14
N PHE A 117 -7.53 2.73 -14.06
CA PHE A 117 -7.89 3.34 -12.79
C PHE A 117 -7.17 2.69 -11.62
N THR A 118 -6.44 3.49 -10.85
CA THR A 118 -5.75 3.06 -9.62
C THR A 118 -6.34 3.78 -8.42
N VAL A 119 -6.76 3.04 -7.41
CA VAL A 119 -7.22 3.60 -6.13
C VAL A 119 -6.38 2.99 -5.01
N THR A 120 -5.71 3.84 -4.26
CA THR A 120 -5.01 3.48 -3.02
C THR A 120 -5.71 4.12 -1.85
N ILE A 121 -6.18 3.32 -0.90
CA ILE A 121 -6.87 3.78 0.29
C ILE A 121 -5.90 3.60 1.47
N GLY A 122 -5.40 4.71 2.00
CA GLY A 122 -4.56 4.76 3.19
C GLY A 122 -5.36 4.54 4.47
N ASN A 123 -4.69 4.68 5.62
CA ASN A 123 -5.23 4.45 6.98
C ASN A 123 -6.71 4.80 7.08
N VAL A 124 -7.56 3.89 7.56
CA VAL A 124 -8.91 4.23 8.02
C VAL A 124 -8.96 3.82 9.48
N LEU A 125 -8.84 4.80 10.38
CA LEU A 125 -8.91 4.59 11.84
C LEU A 125 -10.34 4.68 12.37
N GLU A 126 -11.31 5.05 11.52
CA GLU A 126 -12.69 5.25 11.94
C GLU A 126 -13.66 4.41 11.10
N GLU A 127 -14.48 3.64 11.81
CA GLU A 127 -15.55 2.78 11.30
C GLU A 127 -16.71 3.61 10.74
N GLU A 128 -16.64 4.09 9.50
CA GLU A 128 -17.85 4.60 8.84
C GLU A 128 -18.03 4.12 7.39
N PRO A 129 -19.17 3.47 7.05
CA PRO A 129 -19.48 2.91 5.72
C PRO A 129 -19.61 3.92 4.56
N SER A 130 -19.45 5.22 4.79
CA SER A 130 -19.93 6.27 3.87
C SER A 130 -19.15 6.38 2.56
N PHE A 131 -17.85 6.06 2.55
CA PHE A 131 -16.98 6.22 1.37
C PHE A 131 -17.52 5.52 0.13
N ILE A 132 -17.77 4.24 0.29
CA ILE A 132 -17.86 3.37 -0.88
C ILE A 132 -19.29 3.35 -1.43
N SER A 133 -20.27 3.82 -0.65
CA SER A 133 -21.63 4.11 -1.12
C SER A 133 -21.65 5.03 -2.35
N LYS A 134 -20.64 5.90 -2.51
CA LYS A 134 -20.52 6.85 -3.64
C LYS A 134 -19.58 6.40 -4.76
N ILE A 135 -18.65 5.47 -4.52
CA ILE A 135 -17.92 4.79 -5.61
C ILE A 135 -18.90 3.99 -6.51
N ARG A 136 -20.11 3.68 -6.01
CA ARG A 136 -21.23 3.19 -6.82
C ARG A 136 -21.60 4.08 -8.03
N SER A 137 -21.06 5.28 -8.15
CA SER A 137 -21.31 6.15 -9.30
C SER A 137 -20.26 6.08 -10.41
N ILE A 138 -19.19 5.28 -10.27
CA ILE A 138 -18.19 5.14 -11.34
C ILE A 138 -18.81 4.38 -12.52
N SER A 139 -18.90 5.05 -13.66
CA SER A 139 -19.34 4.47 -14.93
C SER A 139 -18.28 4.76 -15.97
N CYS A 140 -17.41 3.78 -16.20
CA CYS A 140 -16.30 3.86 -17.16
C CYS A 140 -16.38 2.65 -18.10
N PRO A 141 -17.16 2.73 -19.20
CA PRO A 141 -17.41 1.57 -20.06
C PRO A 141 -16.16 1.03 -20.75
N ASN A 142 -15.12 1.85 -20.93
CA ASN A 142 -13.87 1.45 -21.58
C ASN A 142 -12.73 1.15 -20.59
N LEU A 143 -13.04 1.02 -19.30
CA LEU A 143 -12.05 0.69 -18.28
C LEU A 143 -11.62 -0.77 -18.46
N THR A 144 -10.37 -0.97 -18.87
CA THR A 144 -9.78 -2.31 -19.08
C THR A 144 -8.80 -2.70 -17.98
N GLN A 145 -8.25 -1.72 -17.24
CA GLN A 145 -7.29 -1.96 -16.16
C GLN A 145 -7.72 -1.32 -14.85
N MET A 146 -7.66 -2.08 -13.77
CA MET A 146 -7.98 -1.60 -12.42
C MET A 146 -6.93 -2.07 -11.41
N THR A 147 -6.48 -1.15 -10.55
CA THR A 147 -5.70 -1.48 -9.35
C THR A 147 -6.42 -0.94 -8.13
N ILE A 148 -6.76 -1.81 -7.18
CA ILE A 148 -7.28 -1.42 -5.87
C ILE A 148 -6.24 -1.81 -4.82
N THR A 149 -5.94 -0.88 -3.92
CA THR A 149 -4.96 -1.08 -2.87
C THR A 149 -5.47 -0.58 -1.53
N MET A 150 -5.52 -1.47 -0.55
CA MET A 150 -6.05 -1.26 0.79
C MET A 150 -5.12 -1.94 1.80
N TYR A 151 -4.12 -1.22 2.31
CA TYR A 151 -3.04 -1.82 3.12
C TYR A 151 -3.37 -1.99 4.63
N ARG A 152 -4.43 -1.36 5.12
CA ARG A 152 -4.87 -1.48 6.52
C ARG A 152 -6.03 -2.44 6.65
N ASN A 153 -6.19 -3.03 7.83
CA ASN A 153 -7.27 -3.95 8.14
C ASN A 153 -8.62 -3.24 8.06
N PHE A 154 -9.32 -3.42 6.93
CA PHE A 154 -10.68 -2.91 6.76
C PHE A 154 -11.68 -3.90 7.33
N ASN A 155 -12.58 -3.38 8.16
CA ASN A 155 -13.70 -4.15 8.70
C ASN A 155 -14.88 -4.25 7.71
N ASN A 156 -14.90 -3.42 6.66
CA ASN A 156 -16.02 -3.29 5.72
C ASN A 156 -15.47 -3.19 4.29
N TYR A 157 -15.27 -4.35 3.65
CA TYR A 157 -14.71 -4.48 2.30
C TYR A 157 -15.78 -4.80 1.25
N GLU A 158 -16.99 -5.18 1.66
CA GLU A 158 -18.15 -5.49 0.82
C GLU A 158 -18.44 -4.41 -0.23
N PRO A 159 -18.30 -3.11 0.07
CA PRO A 159 -18.53 -2.11 -0.94
C PRO A 159 -17.46 -2.09 -2.04
N CYS A 160 -16.22 -2.49 -1.76
CA CYS A 160 -15.22 -2.71 -2.81
C CYS A 160 -15.61 -3.89 -3.68
N ILE A 161 -16.18 -4.95 -3.09
CA ILE A 161 -16.75 -6.09 -3.82
C ILE A 161 -17.88 -5.62 -4.74
N PHE A 162 -18.84 -4.81 -4.24
CA PHE A 162 -19.93 -4.27 -5.07
C PHE A 162 -19.44 -3.39 -6.23
N LEU A 163 -18.35 -2.64 -6.05
CA LEU A 163 -17.72 -1.92 -7.15
C LEU A 163 -17.17 -2.90 -8.18
N LEU A 164 -16.35 -3.86 -7.74
CA LEU A 164 -15.72 -4.85 -8.61
C LEU A 164 -16.77 -5.60 -9.45
N GLN A 165 -17.90 -5.98 -8.85
CA GLN A 165 -19.01 -6.64 -9.54
C GLN A 165 -19.61 -5.85 -10.72
N ARG A 166 -19.37 -4.54 -10.80
CA ARG A 166 -19.89 -3.68 -11.86
C ARG A 166 -18.89 -3.42 -12.97
N LEU A 167 -17.63 -3.80 -12.79
CA LEU A 167 -16.55 -3.52 -13.71
C LEU A 167 -16.39 -4.65 -14.74
N VAL A 168 -17.49 -4.94 -15.46
CA VAL A 168 -17.62 -6.07 -16.39
C VAL A 168 -16.63 -6.04 -17.56
N ASN A 169 -16.06 -4.86 -17.87
CA ASN A 169 -15.14 -4.65 -18.98
C ASN A 169 -13.66 -4.71 -18.59
N VAL A 170 -13.35 -4.84 -17.30
CA VAL A 170 -11.96 -4.95 -16.83
C VAL A 170 -11.35 -6.25 -17.33
N GLU A 171 -10.22 -6.14 -18.01
CA GLU A 171 -9.42 -7.27 -18.50
C GLU A 171 -8.25 -7.58 -17.56
N TYR A 172 -7.77 -6.58 -16.81
CA TYR A 172 -6.63 -6.69 -15.90
C TYR A 172 -6.97 -6.10 -14.53
N LEU A 173 -6.96 -6.94 -13.50
CA LEU A 173 -7.23 -6.52 -12.12
C LEU A 173 -6.02 -6.81 -11.22
N THR A 174 -5.60 -5.79 -10.48
CA THR A 174 -4.70 -5.92 -9.34
C THR A 174 -5.43 -5.58 -8.05
N LEU A 175 -5.52 -6.53 -7.12
CA LEU A 175 -6.21 -6.37 -5.84
C LEU A 175 -5.27 -6.61 -4.65
N LEU A 176 -4.87 -5.54 -3.98
CA LEU A 176 -4.10 -5.60 -2.73
C LEU A 176 -5.06 -5.24 -1.58
N LEU A 177 -5.45 -6.20 -0.76
CA LEU A 177 -6.53 -6.05 0.22
C LEU A 177 -6.11 -6.57 1.60
N ALA A 178 -6.25 -5.74 2.62
CA ALA A 178 -6.14 -6.15 4.02
C ALA A 178 -7.51 -6.07 4.70
N VAL A 179 -7.97 -7.19 5.25
CA VAL A 179 -9.25 -7.35 5.94
C VAL A 179 -8.99 -7.56 7.43
N GLY A 180 -9.75 -6.83 8.26
CA GLY A 180 -9.70 -6.92 9.71
C GLY A 180 -10.81 -7.77 10.31
N VAL A 181 -10.65 -8.11 11.58
CA VAL A 181 -11.74 -8.65 12.42
C VAL A 181 -12.49 -7.49 13.04
N GLN A 182 -13.83 -7.48 12.96
CA GLN A 182 -14.66 -6.51 13.65
C GLN A 182 -15.31 -7.11 14.91
N GLY A 183 -14.72 -6.87 16.08
CA GLY A 183 -15.37 -7.16 17.36
C GLY A 183 -15.95 -8.59 17.50
N THR A 184 -17.29 -8.68 17.52
CA THR A 184 -18.07 -9.92 17.69
C THR A 184 -18.56 -10.52 16.37
N THR A 185 -18.27 -9.92 15.22
CA THR A 185 -18.72 -10.46 13.93
C THR A 185 -17.92 -11.71 13.57
N PRO A 186 -18.50 -12.64 12.78
CA PRO A 186 -17.78 -13.79 12.28
C PRO A 186 -16.53 -13.36 11.49
N ASN A 187 -15.49 -14.19 11.51
CA ASN A 187 -14.27 -13.91 10.75
C ASN A 187 -14.61 -13.71 9.27
N HIS A 188 -14.30 -12.53 8.75
CA HIS A 188 -14.34 -12.30 7.33
C HIS A 188 -13.08 -12.90 6.72
N PHE A 189 -13.24 -14.07 6.12
CA PHE A 189 -12.18 -14.76 5.40
C PHE A 189 -12.49 -14.75 3.90
N ILE A 190 -11.54 -14.26 3.09
CA ILE A 190 -11.65 -14.24 1.64
C ILE A 190 -10.84 -15.41 1.09
N ASP A 191 -11.54 -16.47 0.71
CA ASP A 191 -10.99 -17.67 0.08
C ASP A 191 -11.26 -17.68 -1.45
N GLY A 192 -10.85 -18.76 -2.12
CA GLY A 192 -11.02 -18.87 -3.57
C GLY A 192 -12.49 -18.97 -3.99
N PHE A 193 -13.34 -19.58 -3.16
CA PHE A 193 -14.79 -19.62 -3.42
C PHE A 193 -15.44 -18.25 -3.29
N PHE A 194 -14.99 -17.45 -2.33
CA PHE A 194 -15.43 -16.07 -2.16
C PHE A 194 -15.05 -15.24 -3.39
N LEU A 195 -13.79 -15.33 -3.84
CA LEU A 195 -13.33 -14.59 -5.02
C LEU A 195 -14.12 -15.00 -6.27
N GLU A 196 -14.32 -16.31 -6.46
CA GLU A 196 -15.10 -16.84 -7.58
C GLU A 196 -16.54 -16.30 -7.57
N ARG A 197 -17.24 -16.46 -6.45
CA ARG A 197 -18.66 -16.10 -6.34
C ARG A 197 -18.88 -14.60 -6.43
N ASN A 198 -18.01 -13.80 -5.81
CA ASN A 198 -18.30 -12.40 -5.59
C ASN A 198 -17.52 -11.44 -6.48
N ILE A 199 -16.45 -11.87 -7.15
CA ILE A 199 -15.65 -11.03 -8.05
C ILE A 199 -15.57 -11.64 -9.45
N LEU A 200 -15.03 -12.85 -9.57
CA LEU A 200 -14.67 -13.42 -10.87
C LEU A 200 -15.89 -13.72 -11.74
N SER A 201 -16.96 -14.25 -11.16
CA SER A 201 -18.23 -14.51 -11.86
C SER A 201 -18.87 -13.27 -12.50
N TYR A 202 -18.52 -12.07 -12.00
CA TYR A 202 -19.02 -10.79 -12.49
C TYR A 202 -18.08 -10.10 -13.50
N MET A 203 -16.89 -10.67 -13.74
CA MET A 203 -15.87 -10.09 -14.62
C MET A 203 -15.55 -11.02 -15.80
N PRO A 204 -16.49 -11.21 -16.74
CA PRO A 204 -16.34 -12.19 -17.83
C PRO A 204 -15.19 -11.87 -18.80
N ARG A 205 -14.66 -10.64 -18.79
CA ARG A 205 -13.53 -10.22 -19.63
C ARG A 205 -12.19 -10.29 -18.93
N LEU A 206 -12.14 -10.68 -17.66
CA LEU A 206 -10.91 -10.71 -16.88
C LEU A 206 -9.95 -11.76 -17.45
N ARG A 207 -8.82 -11.30 -17.97
CA ARG A 207 -7.75 -12.15 -18.53
C ARG A 207 -6.62 -12.37 -17.53
N GLN A 208 -6.39 -11.38 -16.67
CA GLN A 208 -5.35 -11.44 -15.67
C GLN A 208 -5.86 -10.89 -14.34
N PHE A 209 -5.69 -11.69 -13.30
CA PHE A 209 -6.02 -11.32 -11.94
C PHE A 209 -4.82 -11.54 -11.02
N ASN A 210 -4.22 -10.44 -10.57
CA ASN A 210 -3.16 -10.45 -9.58
C ASN A 210 -3.73 -9.97 -8.24
N TYR A 211 -3.37 -10.63 -7.14
CA TYR A 211 -3.87 -10.25 -5.84
C TYR A 211 -2.88 -10.53 -4.72
N HIS A 212 -3.05 -9.79 -3.62
CA HIS A 212 -2.49 -10.07 -2.31
C HIS A 212 -3.55 -9.71 -1.28
N ILE A 213 -4.10 -10.74 -0.65
CA ILE A 213 -5.20 -10.61 0.31
C ILE A 213 -4.68 -11.07 1.66
N ARG A 214 -4.63 -10.15 2.62
CA ARG A 214 -4.36 -10.44 4.03
C ARG A 214 -5.68 -10.39 4.78
N SER A 215 -6.01 -11.45 5.50
CA SER A 215 -7.14 -11.48 6.43
C SER A 215 -6.61 -11.68 7.84
N ILE A 216 -6.92 -10.78 8.76
CA ILE A 216 -6.75 -11.03 10.19
C ILE A 216 -7.93 -11.87 10.66
N LEU A 217 -7.66 -12.90 11.45
CA LEU A 217 -8.62 -13.91 11.86
C LEU A 217 -8.61 -14.02 13.39
N LYS A 218 -9.79 -14.13 14.00
CA LYS A 218 -9.95 -14.50 15.41
C LYS A 218 -10.14 -16.01 15.50
N ASN A 219 -9.41 -16.69 16.38
CA ASN A 219 -9.40 -18.14 16.52
C ASN A 219 -9.10 -18.85 15.18
N ALA A 220 -7.97 -18.55 14.52
CA ALA A 220 -7.63 -19.10 13.20
C ALA A 220 -7.44 -20.64 13.15
N SER A 221 -7.56 -21.34 14.28
CA SER A 221 -7.39 -22.79 14.42
C SER A 221 -8.35 -23.65 13.59
N HIS A 222 -9.48 -23.10 13.15
CA HIS A 222 -10.47 -23.81 12.32
C HIS A 222 -10.15 -23.77 10.82
N ILE A 223 -9.22 -22.91 10.38
CA ILE A 223 -8.82 -22.77 8.98
C ILE A 223 -7.50 -23.50 8.78
N THR A 224 -7.42 -24.36 7.76
CA THR A 224 -6.17 -25.04 7.39
C THR A 224 -5.69 -24.58 6.02
N ILE A 225 -4.36 -24.63 5.80
CA ILE A 225 -3.76 -24.31 4.51
C ILE A 225 -4.35 -25.18 3.38
N ASP A 226 -4.65 -26.45 3.66
CA ASP A 226 -5.22 -27.36 2.66
C ASP A 226 -6.64 -26.97 2.26
N GLN A 227 -7.47 -26.51 3.20
CA GLN A 227 -8.80 -25.97 2.89
C GLN A 227 -8.69 -24.73 2.00
N ILE A 228 -7.73 -23.85 2.30
CA ILE A 228 -7.47 -22.66 1.48
C ILE A 228 -7.06 -23.12 0.08
N ARG A 229 -6.08 -24.01 -0.05
CA ARG A 229 -5.62 -24.51 -1.35
C ARG A 229 -6.73 -25.17 -2.15
N GLN A 230 -7.59 -25.94 -1.48
CA GLN A 230 -8.79 -26.50 -2.09
C GLN A 230 -9.70 -25.38 -2.61
N SER A 231 -9.99 -24.32 -1.86
CA SER A 231 -10.86 -23.24 -2.37
C SER A 231 -10.38 -22.60 -3.68
N PHE A 232 -9.08 -22.67 -3.99
CA PHE A 232 -8.47 -22.15 -5.21
C PHE A 232 -8.24 -23.23 -6.29
N PHE A 233 -8.70 -24.48 -6.13
CA PHE A 233 -8.39 -25.56 -7.07
C PHE A 233 -8.84 -25.28 -8.52
N LYS A 234 -9.90 -24.46 -8.69
CA LYS A 234 -10.41 -24.06 -10.01
C LYS A 234 -9.65 -22.87 -10.62
N HIS A 235 -8.84 -22.17 -9.83
CA HIS A 235 -8.09 -21.03 -10.31
C HIS A 235 -6.90 -21.53 -11.13
N GLN A 236 -6.84 -21.09 -12.39
CA GLN A 236 -5.75 -21.44 -13.30
C GLN A 236 -4.48 -20.63 -13.03
N HIS A 237 -4.54 -19.64 -12.13
CA HIS A 237 -3.42 -18.76 -11.81
C HIS A 237 -2.60 -19.27 -10.63
N PRO A 238 -1.25 -19.30 -10.74
CA PRO A 238 -0.38 -19.64 -9.62
C PRO A 238 -0.60 -18.71 -8.43
N PHE A 239 -0.73 -19.30 -7.24
CA PHE A 239 -0.86 -18.59 -5.98
C PHE A 239 -0.12 -19.34 -4.87
N ASP A 240 0.13 -18.65 -3.76
CA ASP A 240 0.53 -19.28 -2.50
C ASP A 240 -0.27 -18.70 -1.34
N CYS A 241 -0.21 -19.38 -0.20
CA CYS A 241 -0.83 -18.90 1.03
C CYS A 241 0.00 -19.23 2.27
N VAL A 242 -0.17 -18.40 3.28
CA VAL A 242 0.50 -18.49 4.58
C VAL A 242 -0.54 -18.30 5.67
N LEU A 243 -0.50 -19.15 6.68
CA LEU A 243 -1.35 -19.05 7.86
C LEU A 243 -0.45 -18.92 9.09
N ASP A 244 -0.52 -17.76 9.74
CA ASP A 244 0.18 -17.49 10.98
C ASP A 244 -0.81 -17.41 12.13
N ASN A 245 -0.36 -17.86 13.30
CA ASN A 245 -1.10 -17.75 14.56
C ASN A 245 -0.27 -16.88 15.50
N PHE A 246 -0.95 -16.03 16.25
CA PHE A 246 -0.41 -15.12 17.27
C PHE A 246 -0.94 -15.54 18.65
N ASN A 247 -0.28 -15.12 19.73
CA ASN A 247 -0.60 -15.59 21.09
C ASN A 247 -2.00 -15.17 21.58
N ASN A 248 -2.57 -14.10 21.03
CA ASN A 248 -3.83 -13.51 21.48
C ASN A 248 -5.10 -14.17 20.90
N ASN A 249 -5.03 -15.45 20.52
CA ASN A 249 -6.06 -16.13 19.72
C ASN A 249 -6.34 -15.42 18.38
N TYR A 250 -5.45 -14.55 17.90
CA TYR A 250 -5.53 -14.02 16.55
C TYR A 250 -4.62 -14.80 15.64
N GLY A 251 -4.90 -14.76 14.36
CA GLY A 251 -4.01 -15.23 13.32
C GLY A 251 -4.12 -14.31 12.12
N GLN A 252 -3.31 -14.60 11.12
CA GLN A 252 -3.45 -13.99 9.80
C GLN A 252 -3.38 -15.06 8.74
N CYS A 253 -4.20 -14.90 7.71
CA CYS A 253 -4.04 -15.62 6.47
C CYS A 253 -3.62 -14.64 5.39
N GLN A 254 -2.52 -14.93 4.70
CA GLN A 254 -2.08 -14.20 3.52
C GLN A 254 -2.22 -15.10 2.30
N ILE A 255 -2.87 -14.61 1.25
CA ILE A 255 -3.04 -15.33 -0.02
C ILE A 255 -2.60 -14.39 -1.13
N TYR A 256 -1.72 -14.82 -2.02
CA TYR A 256 -1.17 -13.95 -3.04
C TYR A 256 -0.84 -14.68 -4.34
N SER A 257 -0.93 -13.97 -5.45
CA SER A 257 -0.51 -14.45 -6.77
C SER A 257 1.00 -14.59 -6.86
N ILE A 258 1.46 -15.53 -7.68
CA ILE A 258 2.87 -15.71 -8.04
C ILE A 258 3.06 -15.29 -9.52
N PRO A 259 4.03 -14.41 -9.84
CA PRO A 259 4.97 -13.75 -8.93
C PRO A 259 4.28 -12.70 -8.05
N PHE A 260 4.87 -12.41 -6.89
CA PHE A 260 4.34 -11.40 -5.97
C PHE A 260 4.44 -10.00 -6.59
N ILE A 261 3.30 -9.31 -6.66
CA ILE A 261 3.18 -7.99 -7.31
C ILE A 261 3.21 -6.81 -6.34
N GLY A 262 3.08 -7.07 -5.03
CA GLY A 262 3.05 -6.02 -4.03
C GLY A 262 4.42 -5.37 -3.81
N THR A 263 4.41 -4.11 -3.39
CA THR A 263 5.62 -3.40 -2.96
C THR A 263 5.83 -3.42 -1.44
N ARG A 264 4.82 -3.92 -0.72
CA ARG A 264 4.75 -3.91 0.74
C ARG A 264 4.33 -5.29 1.23
N LEU A 265 5.05 -5.82 2.21
CA LEU A 265 4.69 -7.00 3.00
C LEU A 265 4.55 -6.57 4.44
N ASP A 266 3.42 -6.89 5.05
CA ASP A 266 3.07 -6.44 6.38
C ASP A 266 2.76 -7.61 7.31
N PHE A 267 3.17 -7.46 8.57
CA PHE A 267 3.03 -8.44 9.66
C PHE A 267 3.66 -9.78 9.31
N VAL A 268 4.84 -9.78 8.69
CA VAL A 268 5.53 -11.02 8.36
C VAL A 268 6.14 -11.64 9.63
N SER A 269 5.77 -12.89 9.93
CA SER A 269 6.27 -13.66 11.07
C SER A 269 7.40 -14.62 10.67
N ASN A 270 7.97 -15.36 11.64
CA ASN A 270 8.97 -16.39 11.38
C ASN A 270 8.47 -17.55 10.50
N ARG A 271 7.15 -17.71 10.34
CA ARG A 271 6.54 -18.81 9.57
C ARG A 271 6.34 -18.46 8.09
N PHE A 272 6.48 -17.19 7.72
CA PHE A 272 6.27 -16.77 6.35
C PHE A 272 7.39 -17.32 5.44
N PRO A 273 7.05 -17.94 4.29
CA PRO A 273 8.02 -18.54 3.37
C PRO A 273 8.71 -17.47 2.51
N LEU A 274 9.31 -16.46 3.14
CA LEU A 274 10.02 -15.35 2.49
C LEU A 274 11.17 -15.84 1.59
N PHE A 275 11.67 -17.05 1.85
CA PHE A 275 12.96 -17.54 1.35
C PHE A 275 12.85 -18.63 0.29
N ASP A 276 11.64 -18.87 -0.24
CA ASP A 276 11.47 -19.71 -1.41
C ASP A 276 11.98 -18.97 -2.64
N ILE A 277 13.16 -19.36 -3.15
CA ILE A 277 13.86 -18.72 -4.28
C ILE A 277 13.00 -18.68 -5.55
N ASN A 278 12.04 -19.59 -5.68
CA ASN A 278 11.12 -19.62 -6.82
C ASN A 278 9.96 -18.61 -6.68
N LYS A 279 9.76 -18.02 -5.49
CA LYS A 279 8.73 -17.03 -5.18
C LYS A 279 9.37 -15.67 -5.04
N THR A 280 9.61 -15.02 -6.18
CA THR A 280 10.32 -13.73 -6.19
C THR A 280 9.46 -12.62 -5.55
N PHE A 281 9.85 -12.17 -4.35
CA PHE A 281 9.37 -10.93 -3.72
C PHE A 281 10.18 -9.69 -4.20
N SER A 282 10.64 -9.71 -5.44
CA SER A 282 11.59 -8.75 -6.01
C SER A 282 11.10 -7.31 -6.07
N ASN A 283 9.79 -7.10 -5.96
CA ASN A 283 9.14 -5.79 -5.94
C ASN A 283 8.98 -5.22 -4.52
N VAL A 284 9.21 -6.02 -3.48
CA VAL A 284 9.02 -5.59 -2.09
C VAL A 284 10.12 -4.60 -1.71
N THR A 285 9.69 -3.43 -1.27
CA THR A 285 10.54 -2.33 -0.80
C THR A 285 10.23 -1.93 0.63
N ILE A 286 9.09 -2.39 1.17
CA ILE A 286 8.65 -2.12 2.54
C ILE A 286 8.30 -3.46 3.19
N LEU A 287 8.92 -3.74 4.34
CA LEU A 287 8.67 -4.93 5.14
C LEU A 287 8.36 -4.53 6.59
N LEU A 288 7.22 -5.00 7.10
CA LEU A 288 6.88 -4.92 8.52
C LEU A 288 6.91 -6.34 9.11
N LEU A 289 7.79 -6.56 10.07
CA LEU A 289 7.98 -7.81 10.81
C LEU A 289 7.22 -7.77 12.13
N PHE A 290 6.49 -8.85 12.42
CA PHE A 290 5.78 -9.02 13.69
C PHE A 290 5.66 -10.51 14.03
N ASP A 291 6.12 -10.88 15.22
CA ASP A 291 5.95 -12.22 15.77
C ASP A 291 5.95 -12.11 17.31
N ASP A 292 4.82 -12.41 17.94
CA ASP A 292 4.66 -12.39 19.40
C ASP A 292 4.90 -13.77 20.03
N ILE A 293 5.24 -14.78 19.21
CA ILE A 293 5.46 -16.17 19.65
C ILE A 293 6.95 -16.53 19.62
N LYS A 294 7.68 -16.07 18.60
CA LYS A 294 9.11 -16.38 18.41
C LYS A 294 9.95 -15.12 18.18
N PRO A 295 11.16 -15.06 18.76
CA PRO A 295 12.12 -14.02 18.40
C PRO A 295 12.56 -14.17 16.93
N PHE A 296 13.01 -13.06 16.32
CA PHE A 296 13.67 -13.10 15.02
C PHE A 296 15.18 -13.25 15.22
N GLU A 297 15.73 -14.43 15.01
CA GLU A 297 17.17 -14.66 15.16
C GLU A 297 17.99 -13.99 14.05
N SER A 298 19.30 -13.82 14.25
CA SER A 298 20.19 -13.19 13.25
C SER A 298 20.07 -13.79 11.85
N VAL A 299 19.99 -15.12 11.77
CA VAL A 299 19.85 -15.86 10.51
C VAL A 299 18.55 -15.52 9.80
N PHE A 300 17.52 -15.05 10.51
CA PHE A 300 16.30 -14.53 9.87
C PHE A 300 16.61 -13.27 9.07
N PHE A 301 17.31 -12.29 9.66
CA PHE A 301 17.64 -11.03 8.98
C PHE A 301 18.60 -11.22 7.81
N GLU A 302 19.55 -12.15 7.92
CA GLU A 302 20.41 -12.54 6.78
C GLU A 302 19.57 -13.03 5.60
N ARG A 303 18.59 -13.90 5.88
CA ARG A 303 17.69 -14.41 4.86
C ARG A 303 16.79 -13.31 4.28
N VAL A 304 16.34 -12.35 5.09
CA VAL A 304 15.57 -11.18 4.61
C VAL A 304 16.41 -10.32 3.67
N ALA A 305 17.64 -9.98 4.05
CA ALA A 305 18.56 -9.20 3.21
C ALA A 305 18.77 -9.85 1.84
N ARG A 306 18.94 -11.18 1.82
CA ARG A 306 19.09 -11.95 0.58
C ARG A 306 17.81 -11.99 -0.27
N ALA A 307 16.66 -12.22 0.36
CA ALA A 307 15.39 -12.37 -0.35
C ALA A 307 14.85 -11.04 -0.86
N LEU A 308 15.12 -9.95 -0.15
CA LEU A 308 14.60 -8.61 -0.43
C LEU A 308 15.74 -7.61 -0.68
N PRO A 309 16.55 -7.78 -1.75
CA PRO A 309 17.71 -6.94 -1.99
C PRO A 309 17.34 -5.47 -2.24
N ARG A 310 16.08 -5.15 -2.56
CA ARG A 310 15.59 -3.78 -2.80
C ARG A 310 14.88 -3.17 -1.60
N LEU A 311 14.98 -3.79 -0.42
CA LEU A 311 14.31 -3.31 0.79
C LEU A 311 14.78 -1.90 1.15
N ARG A 312 13.84 -0.96 1.26
CA ARG A 312 14.08 0.46 1.60
C ARG A 312 13.59 0.83 2.99
N THR A 313 12.53 0.16 3.45
CA THR A 313 11.94 0.39 4.76
C THR A 313 11.75 -0.94 5.46
N LEU A 314 12.33 -1.07 6.64
CA LEU A 314 12.18 -2.21 7.54
C LEU A 314 11.59 -1.72 8.85
N GLU A 315 10.47 -2.29 9.24
CA GLU A 315 9.81 -2.03 10.51
C GLU A 315 9.73 -3.34 11.30
N ILE A 316 10.14 -3.30 12.56
CA ILE A 316 10.25 -4.49 13.42
C ILE A 316 9.48 -4.24 14.70
N PHE A 317 8.61 -5.21 15.03
CA PHE A 317 7.89 -5.30 16.30
C PHE A 317 8.09 -6.70 16.88
N ASN A 318 8.96 -6.82 17.89
CA ASN A 318 9.20 -8.08 18.58
C ASN A 318 9.85 -7.82 19.95
N GLN A 319 9.10 -8.07 21.03
CA GLN A 319 9.58 -7.86 22.41
C GLN A 319 10.34 -9.06 22.98
N LEU A 320 10.43 -10.17 22.22
CA LEU A 320 11.09 -11.39 22.68
C LEU A 320 12.61 -11.27 22.51
N GLU A 321 13.33 -11.65 23.55
CA GLU A 321 14.79 -11.76 23.56
C GLU A 321 15.28 -12.76 22.51
N GLN A 322 16.34 -12.41 21.78
CA GLN A 322 16.99 -13.32 20.84
C GLN A 322 17.71 -14.43 21.62
N GLN A 323 17.49 -15.68 21.22
CA GLN A 323 18.10 -16.82 21.91
C GLN A 323 19.53 -17.06 21.40
N GLU A 324 19.76 -16.82 20.11
CA GLU A 324 21.04 -17.03 19.45
C GLU A 324 21.83 -15.73 19.42
N LYS A 325 22.32 -15.30 20.60
CA LYS A 325 23.16 -14.10 20.70
C LYS A 325 24.43 -14.30 19.90
N THR A 326 24.59 -13.47 18.88
CA THR A 326 25.71 -13.51 17.96
C THR A 326 26.99 -13.09 18.68
N THR A 327 27.83 -14.08 18.95
CA THR A 327 29.07 -13.94 19.70
C THR A 327 30.13 -13.28 18.84
N THR A 328 30.31 -11.96 18.97
CA THR A 328 31.48 -11.14 18.53
C THR A 328 31.95 -11.21 17.05
N GLU A 329 31.59 -12.22 16.28
CA GLU A 329 31.87 -12.32 14.86
C GLU A 329 30.84 -11.48 14.11
N LYS A 330 31.33 -10.48 13.38
CA LYS A 330 30.51 -9.65 12.49
C LYS A 330 29.84 -10.57 11.47
N ILE A 331 28.56 -10.85 11.66
CA ILE A 331 27.76 -11.48 10.61
C ILE A 331 27.61 -10.46 9.50
N ASN A 332 28.02 -10.84 8.29
CA ASN A 332 27.97 -9.99 7.12
C ASN A 332 26.52 -9.89 6.58
N ILE A 333 25.61 -9.30 7.37
CA ILE A 333 24.26 -8.95 6.94
C ILE A 333 24.34 -7.56 6.30
N ASP A 334 24.04 -7.49 5.02
CA ASP A 334 24.09 -6.26 4.23
C ASP A 334 22.68 -5.85 3.80
N PHE A 335 22.21 -4.71 4.33
CA PHE A 335 21.02 -4.04 3.84
C PHE A 335 21.40 -2.78 3.04
N ALA A 336 22.06 -2.98 1.90
CA ALA A 336 22.64 -1.93 1.06
C ALA A 336 21.67 -0.79 0.70
N HIS A 337 20.37 -1.08 0.57
CA HIS A 337 19.35 -0.12 0.14
C HIS A 337 18.39 0.33 1.25
N LEU A 338 18.59 -0.12 2.49
CA LEU A 338 17.71 0.24 3.60
C LEU A 338 17.93 1.70 3.97
N THR A 339 16.91 2.53 3.74
CA THR A 339 16.91 3.97 4.01
C THR A 339 16.20 4.33 5.30
N VAL A 340 15.24 3.51 5.72
CA VAL A 340 14.40 3.75 6.90
C VAL A 340 14.36 2.48 7.74
N LEU A 341 14.78 2.57 9.00
CA LEU A 341 14.68 1.50 9.99
C LEU A 341 13.80 1.97 11.14
N ILE A 342 12.75 1.19 11.43
CA ILE A 342 11.80 1.46 12.50
C ILE A 342 11.82 0.29 13.48
N LEU A 343 12.23 0.58 14.70
CA LEU A 343 12.38 -0.36 15.80
C LEU A 343 11.39 0.02 16.91
N ASN A 344 10.14 -0.43 16.74
CA ASN A 344 9.03 -0.11 17.62
C ASN A 344 8.72 -1.28 18.54
N ASP A 345 8.59 -1.05 19.85
CA ASP A 345 8.26 -2.10 20.83
C ASP A 345 9.13 -3.36 20.65
N ILE A 346 10.45 -3.15 20.59
CA ILE A 346 11.43 -4.23 20.39
C ILE A 346 12.19 -4.57 21.67
N HIS A 347 12.71 -5.80 21.75
CA HIS A 347 13.78 -6.15 22.69
C HIS A 347 15.10 -5.44 22.33
N MET A 348 15.98 -5.20 23.31
CA MET A 348 17.24 -4.49 23.10
C MET A 348 18.19 -5.20 22.11
N ASP A 349 18.15 -6.54 22.04
CA ASP A 349 19.04 -7.32 21.16
C ASP A 349 18.90 -6.92 19.69
N TYR A 350 17.67 -6.65 19.22
CA TYR A 350 17.45 -6.23 17.84
C TYR A 350 18.13 -4.89 17.56
N ALA A 351 18.01 -3.93 18.47
CA ALA A 351 18.69 -2.66 18.33
C ALA A 351 20.22 -2.82 18.37
N GLN A 352 20.75 -3.65 19.27
CA GLN A 352 22.18 -3.93 19.34
C GLN A 352 22.69 -4.57 18.03
N GLN A 353 21.97 -5.55 17.51
CA GLN A 353 22.31 -6.21 16.24
C GLN A 353 22.31 -5.22 15.08
N PHE A 354 21.23 -4.45 14.88
CA PHE A 354 21.13 -3.52 13.76
C PHE A 354 22.14 -2.36 13.84
N LEU A 355 22.43 -1.85 15.05
CA LEU A 355 23.32 -0.71 15.22
C LEU A 355 24.80 -1.10 15.27
N CYS A 356 25.14 -2.30 15.74
CA CYS A 356 26.54 -2.70 15.96
C CYS A 356 27.04 -3.77 14.98
N GLN A 357 26.16 -4.61 14.42
CA GLN A 357 26.57 -5.82 13.69
C GLN A 357 26.16 -5.84 12.21
N ILE A 358 25.08 -5.14 11.85
CA ILE A 358 24.54 -5.12 10.48
C ILE A 358 25.09 -3.92 9.70
N TYR A 359 25.41 -4.13 8.42
CA TYR A 359 25.88 -3.06 7.52
C TYR A 359 24.68 -2.31 6.90
N LEU A 360 24.55 -1.02 7.23
CA LEU A 360 23.42 -0.15 6.86
C LEU A 360 23.90 1.14 6.16
N PRO A 361 24.56 1.05 4.98
CA PRO A 361 25.24 2.20 4.37
C PRO A 361 24.31 3.32 3.89
N SER A 362 23.04 3.00 3.64
CA SER A 362 22.05 3.94 3.10
C SER A 362 21.06 4.45 4.15
N LEU A 363 21.28 4.16 5.44
CA LEU A 363 20.34 4.53 6.49
C LEU A 363 20.27 6.05 6.66
N ILE A 364 19.08 6.62 6.46
CA ILE A 364 18.81 8.06 6.59
C ILE A 364 17.90 8.32 7.78
N GLU A 365 16.97 7.41 8.07
CA GLU A 365 15.99 7.56 9.14
C GLU A 365 16.01 6.35 10.06
N LEU A 366 16.19 6.61 11.36
CA LEU A 366 16.09 5.63 12.44
C LEU A 366 15.00 6.08 13.41
N ALA A 367 13.96 5.27 13.57
CA ALA A 367 12.99 5.42 14.64
C ALA A 367 13.22 4.31 15.67
N ILE A 368 13.58 4.70 16.90
CA ILE A 368 13.88 3.78 18.00
C ILE A 368 13.47 4.43 19.32
N ASN A 369 13.12 3.62 20.33
CA ASN A 369 12.94 4.10 21.69
C ASN A 369 14.24 4.74 22.22
N LYS A 370 14.12 5.95 22.79
CA LYS A 370 15.25 6.74 23.28
C LYS A 370 16.06 6.01 24.37
N ASP A 371 15.40 5.30 25.27
CA ASP A 371 16.06 4.66 26.42
C ASP A 371 16.89 3.45 25.97
N ILE A 372 16.38 2.68 24.99
CA ILE A 372 17.13 1.60 24.35
C ILE A 372 18.37 2.15 23.66
N LEU A 373 18.23 3.25 22.90
CA LEU A 373 19.34 3.87 22.19
C LEU A 373 20.44 4.35 23.14
N LEU A 374 20.07 5.03 24.23
CA LEU A 374 21.04 5.50 25.24
C LEU A 374 21.78 4.32 25.89
N THR A 375 21.06 3.25 26.23
CA THR A 375 21.66 2.05 26.83
C THR A 375 22.73 1.43 25.93
N ILE A 376 22.47 1.33 24.62
CA ILE A 376 23.44 0.79 23.65
C ILE A 376 24.66 1.70 23.50
N ILE A 377 24.46 3.02 23.48
CA ILE A 377 25.55 4.00 23.41
C ILE A 377 26.45 3.87 24.64
N ASP A 378 25.87 3.79 25.83
CA ASP A 378 26.62 3.66 27.09
C ASP A 378 27.42 2.36 27.15
N GLN A 379 26.84 1.24 26.68
CA GLN A 379 27.53 -0.05 26.61
C GLN A 379 28.73 -0.01 25.65
N ASN A 380 28.60 0.66 24.50
CA ASN A 380 29.67 0.77 23.51
C ASN A 380 30.77 1.77 23.92
N GLN A 381 30.52 2.69 24.84
CA GLN A 381 31.56 3.58 25.38
C GLN A 381 32.43 2.91 26.46
N GLN A 382 31.95 1.81 27.05
CA GLN A 382 32.66 1.06 28.09
C GLN A 382 33.53 -0.08 27.52
N GLN A 383 33.41 -0.36 26.21
CA GLN A 383 34.22 -1.33 25.47
C GLN A 383 35.32 -0.60 24.69
#